data_AF-A0A0Q5CIJ6-F1
#
_entry.id   AF-A0A0Q5CIJ6-F1
#
_cell.length_a   1.000
_cell.length_b   1.000
_cell.length_c   1.000
_cell.angle_alpha   90.00
_cell.angle_beta   90.00
_cell.angle_gamma   90.00
#
_symmetry.space_group_name_H-M   'P 1'
#
loop_
_entity.id
_entity.type
_entity.pdbx_description
1 polymer ?
#
loop_
_entity_poly.entity_id
_entity_poly.type
_entity_poly.pdbx_seq_one_letter_code
_entity_poly.pdbx_strand_id
1 'polypeptide(L)'
;MSAIVGERDNLIMNTVPRFEPARDKSMSLAATTRVFKVIATGTNTAVPAVAAFTPAMINMDGQVAFTTSDGSALTVAGNTAVLAYVDMRSESVTVTAKITVEGRIYEASETVVKMYDGTIGEDGKPGNSRRVCYSNSSLIALASSPAQIVTEGETSYPPLNAWGSGNAWEGSPQELALGMFRHCSDGIFDLVRGVTVWSAPYLQWFRVGQLSAIAADIGKITAGDIYSAVLHGGPGYAHSTYEWPKNLQGGFHLSALGFLMGNPLTGRYFQVDASGDVYAPGLSIANGSAIFSGNLAAATGTFAGELQAATGTIGLLRSKATGKRAEFDSNGLRAYGPNSDNPMGGLVARVGVW
;
A
#
# COMPACT_ATOMS: atom_id res chain seq x y z
N MET A 1 -88.83 2.73 -79.87
CA MET A 1 -87.43 2.88 -79.41
C MET A 1 -87.38 4.04 -78.43
N SER A 2 -87.20 3.76 -77.14
CA SER A 2 -86.77 4.70 -76.10
C SER A 2 -85.87 3.93 -75.13
N ALA A 3 -84.89 4.62 -74.57
CA ALA A 3 -83.55 4.14 -74.25
C ALA A 3 -83.45 3.05 -73.17
N ILE A 4 -82.73 1.97 -73.51
CA ILE A 4 -82.12 1.00 -72.58
C ILE A 4 -80.79 1.60 -72.08
N VAL A 5 -80.82 2.75 -71.42
CA VAL A 5 -79.60 3.37 -70.86
C VAL A 5 -79.91 3.91 -69.48
N GLY A 6 -79.46 3.19 -68.45
CA GLY A 6 -79.52 3.63 -67.05
C GLY A 6 -80.16 2.63 -66.08
N GLU A 7 -81.11 1.80 -66.52
CA GLU A 7 -81.78 0.87 -65.60
C GLU A 7 -80.87 -0.28 -65.16
N ARG A 8 -80.02 -0.80 -66.05
CA ARG A 8 -79.08 -1.88 -65.70
C ARG A 8 -78.00 -1.42 -64.73
N ASP A 9 -77.48 -0.21 -64.90
CA ASP A 9 -76.47 0.36 -63.99
C ASP A 9 -77.08 0.70 -62.62
N ASN A 10 -78.31 1.22 -62.58
CA ASN A 10 -79.03 1.41 -61.32
C ASN A 10 -79.37 0.09 -60.62
N LEU A 11 -79.68 -0.98 -61.37
CA LEU A 11 -79.88 -2.31 -60.78
C LEU A 11 -78.57 -2.89 -60.22
N ILE A 12 -77.45 -2.75 -60.92
CA ILE A 12 -76.15 -3.27 -60.46
C ILE A 12 -75.60 -2.46 -59.27
N MET A 13 -75.85 -1.15 -59.20
CA MET A 13 -75.47 -0.33 -58.05
C MET A 13 -76.36 -0.55 -56.81
N ASN A 14 -77.61 -1.00 -56.97
CA ASN A 14 -78.54 -1.21 -55.85
C ASN A 14 -78.69 -2.67 -55.38
N THR A 15 -78.13 -3.68 -56.08
CA THR A 15 -78.36 -5.10 -55.75
C THR A 15 -77.31 -5.77 -54.87
N VAL A 16 -76.19 -5.10 -54.53
CA VAL A 16 -75.19 -5.70 -53.63
C VAL A 16 -74.64 -4.67 -52.64
N PRO A 17 -74.89 -4.81 -51.32
CA PRO A 17 -74.13 -4.07 -50.30
C PRO A 17 -72.64 -4.41 -50.48
N ARG A 18 -71.80 -3.44 -50.86
CA ARG A 18 -70.35 -3.65 -51.11
C ARG A 18 -69.54 -3.96 -49.84
N PHE A 19 -70.16 -3.88 -48.66
CA PHE A 19 -69.59 -4.31 -47.40
C PHE A 19 -70.68 -5.05 -46.62
N GLU A 20 -70.54 -6.36 -46.42
CA GLU A 20 -71.28 -7.00 -45.34
C GLU A 20 -70.82 -6.37 -44.01
N PRO A 21 -71.74 -6.11 -43.06
CA PRO A 21 -71.34 -5.79 -41.70
C PRO A 21 -70.41 -6.89 -41.19
N ALA A 22 -69.30 -6.52 -40.54
CA ALA A 22 -68.37 -7.49 -39.96
C ALA A 22 -69.15 -8.49 -39.06
N ARG A 23 -69.22 -9.76 -39.47
CA ARG A 23 -69.96 -10.81 -38.76
C ARG A 23 -69.19 -11.39 -37.59
N ASP A 24 -67.89 -11.12 -37.50
CA ASP A 24 -67.04 -11.63 -36.44
C ASP A 24 -67.34 -10.89 -35.13
N LYS A 25 -67.82 -11.68 -34.16
CA LYS A 25 -68.09 -11.25 -32.78
C LYS A 25 -67.02 -11.84 -31.88
N SER A 26 -66.50 -11.04 -30.96
CA SER A 26 -65.46 -11.46 -30.03
C SER A 26 -65.59 -10.71 -28.70
N MET A 27 -65.24 -11.40 -27.62
CA MET A 27 -65.16 -10.84 -26.27
C MET A 27 -63.75 -11.01 -25.73
N SER A 28 -63.20 -9.96 -25.13
CA SER A 28 -62.07 -10.07 -24.21
C SER A 28 -62.43 -9.47 -22.86
N LEU A 29 -61.72 -9.85 -21.80
CA LEU A 29 -61.96 -9.34 -20.45
C LEU A 29 -60.71 -8.63 -19.97
N ALA A 30 -60.83 -7.36 -19.59
CA ALA A 30 -59.75 -6.59 -19.01
C ALA A 30 -59.97 -6.43 -17.50
N ALA A 31 -58.95 -6.72 -16.70
CA ALA A 31 -58.93 -6.51 -15.26
C ALA A 31 -58.02 -5.33 -14.88
N THR A 32 -58.43 -4.48 -13.93
CA THR A 32 -57.59 -3.37 -13.44
C THR A 32 -56.36 -3.82 -12.66
N THR A 33 -56.44 -5.00 -12.04
CA THR A 33 -55.29 -5.72 -11.47
C THR A 33 -55.51 -7.22 -11.60
N ARG A 34 -54.43 -7.99 -11.62
CA ARG A 34 -54.44 -9.46 -11.50
C ARG A 34 -53.89 -9.95 -10.17
N VAL A 35 -53.44 -9.03 -9.31
CA VAL A 35 -52.81 -9.35 -8.03
C VAL A 35 -53.32 -8.40 -6.95
N PHE A 36 -53.67 -8.98 -5.81
CA PHE A 36 -53.85 -8.27 -4.55
C PHE A 36 -52.62 -8.48 -3.68
N LYS A 37 -51.83 -7.43 -3.47
CA LYS A 37 -50.73 -7.49 -2.52
C LYS A 37 -51.29 -7.38 -1.10
N VAL A 38 -51.15 -8.43 -0.30
CA VAL A 38 -51.65 -8.52 1.07
C VAL A 38 -50.54 -8.09 2.02
N ILE A 39 -50.83 -7.09 2.86
CA ILE A 39 -49.84 -6.47 3.76
C ILE A 39 -49.39 -7.45 4.85
N ALA A 40 -50.30 -8.30 5.33
CA ALA A 40 -50.00 -9.38 6.25
C ALA A 40 -51.08 -10.48 6.18
N THR A 41 -50.68 -11.74 6.36
CA THR A 41 -51.59 -12.89 6.39
C THR A 41 -52.68 -12.70 7.45
N GLY A 42 -53.94 -12.86 7.08
CA GLY A 42 -55.10 -12.70 7.98
C GLY A 42 -55.61 -11.26 8.14
N THR A 43 -55.08 -10.29 7.38
CA THR A 43 -55.62 -8.92 7.37
C THR A 43 -56.63 -8.71 6.23
N ASN A 44 -57.69 -7.93 6.46
CA ASN A 44 -58.71 -7.58 5.46
C ASN A 44 -58.26 -6.44 4.52
N THR A 45 -56.95 -6.27 4.32
CA THR A 45 -56.36 -5.12 3.62
C THR A 45 -55.38 -5.59 2.56
N ALA A 46 -55.68 -5.23 1.31
CA ALA A 46 -54.80 -5.43 0.17
C ALA A 46 -54.71 -4.18 -0.68
N VAL A 47 -53.63 -4.09 -1.47
CA VAL A 47 -53.43 -3.01 -2.45
C VAL A 47 -53.31 -3.62 -3.85
N PRO A 48 -54.16 -3.21 -4.81
CA PRO A 48 -55.36 -2.37 -4.63
C PRO A 48 -56.47 -3.11 -3.82
N ALA A 49 -57.50 -2.41 -3.35
CA ALA A 49 -58.58 -3.05 -2.57
C ALA A 49 -59.60 -3.82 -3.43
N VAL A 50 -59.68 -3.47 -4.72
CA VAL A 50 -60.64 -4.02 -5.67
C VAL A 50 -60.00 -4.27 -7.03
N ALA A 51 -60.52 -5.24 -7.77
CA ALA A 51 -60.23 -5.53 -9.16
C ALA A 51 -61.52 -5.36 -9.97
N ALA A 52 -61.52 -4.44 -10.93
CA ALA A 52 -62.66 -4.23 -11.82
C ALA A 52 -62.41 -4.93 -13.15
N PHE A 53 -63.44 -5.62 -13.65
CA PHE A 53 -63.43 -6.42 -14.87
C PHE A 53 -64.41 -5.80 -15.86
N THR A 54 -63.90 -5.41 -17.03
CA THR A 54 -64.70 -4.81 -18.09
C THR A 54 -64.51 -5.62 -19.38
N PRO A 55 -65.59 -6.17 -19.96
CA PRO A 55 -65.54 -6.90 -21.20
C PRO A 55 -65.44 -5.90 -22.36
N ALA A 56 -64.48 -6.11 -23.25
CA ALA A 56 -64.46 -5.44 -24.54
C ALA A 56 -65.23 -6.31 -25.53
N MET A 57 -66.35 -5.79 -26.02
CA MET A 57 -67.22 -6.49 -26.96
C MET A 57 -67.04 -5.92 -28.36
N ILE A 58 -66.80 -6.78 -29.35
CA ILE A 58 -66.64 -6.41 -30.75
C ILE A 58 -67.85 -6.90 -31.54
N ASN A 59 -68.54 -5.99 -32.25
CA ASN A 59 -69.72 -6.25 -33.08
C ASN A 59 -70.88 -6.99 -32.37
N MET A 60 -70.96 -6.84 -31.05
CA MET A 60 -72.05 -7.35 -30.24
C MET A 60 -72.35 -6.38 -29.11
N ASP A 61 -73.60 -6.36 -28.68
CA ASP A 61 -74.10 -5.56 -27.58
C ASP A 61 -75.07 -6.40 -26.75
N GLY A 62 -75.24 -6.02 -25.49
CA GLY A 62 -76.09 -6.70 -24.53
C GLY A 62 -75.47 -6.78 -23.15
N GLN A 63 -76.25 -7.35 -22.23
CA GLN A 63 -75.86 -7.51 -20.84
C GLN A 63 -74.96 -8.74 -20.69
N VAL A 64 -73.77 -8.55 -20.11
CA VAL A 64 -72.81 -9.60 -19.81
C VAL A 64 -73.10 -10.19 -18.43
N ALA A 65 -73.19 -11.51 -18.34
CA ALA A 65 -73.26 -12.23 -17.08
C ALA A 65 -71.85 -12.53 -16.56
N PHE A 66 -71.62 -12.34 -15.27
CA PHE A 66 -70.34 -12.64 -14.63
C PHE A 66 -70.49 -13.79 -13.64
N THR A 67 -69.49 -14.66 -13.63
CA THR A 67 -69.35 -15.74 -12.64
C THR A 67 -67.93 -15.77 -12.11
N THR A 68 -67.75 -16.37 -10.93
CA THR A 68 -66.45 -16.61 -10.31
C THR A 68 -66.24 -18.10 -10.10
N SER A 69 -65.01 -18.59 -10.24
CA SER A 69 -64.67 -20.01 -10.11
C SER A 69 -65.00 -20.64 -8.75
N ASP A 70 -65.09 -19.86 -7.67
CA ASP A 70 -65.26 -20.33 -6.29
C ASP A 70 -66.47 -19.71 -5.56
N GLY A 71 -67.33 -19.00 -6.30
CA GLY A 71 -68.48 -18.28 -5.75
C GLY A 71 -68.12 -17.03 -4.93
N SER A 72 -66.93 -16.46 -5.11
CA SER A 72 -66.60 -15.12 -4.61
C SER A 72 -67.63 -14.07 -5.05
N ALA A 73 -67.95 -13.13 -4.18
CA ALA A 73 -68.98 -12.14 -4.49
C ALA A 73 -68.44 -11.10 -5.49
N LEU A 74 -69.29 -10.73 -6.44
CA LEU A 74 -69.03 -9.65 -7.40
C LEU A 74 -70.09 -8.57 -7.22
N THR A 75 -69.66 -7.31 -7.22
CA THR A 75 -70.56 -6.18 -7.39
C THR A 75 -70.62 -5.83 -8.87
N VAL A 76 -71.77 -6.01 -9.52
CA VAL A 76 -71.95 -5.76 -10.95
C VAL A 76 -72.74 -4.47 -11.17
N ALA A 77 -72.18 -3.55 -11.95
CA ALA A 77 -72.83 -2.32 -12.38
C ALA A 77 -72.73 -2.21 -13.91
N GLY A 78 -73.85 -2.40 -14.61
CA GLY A 78 -73.86 -2.52 -16.07
C GLY A 78 -73.03 -3.72 -16.52
N ASN A 79 -72.09 -3.50 -17.44
CA ASN A 79 -71.15 -4.52 -17.92
C ASN A 79 -69.80 -4.51 -17.18
N THR A 80 -69.69 -3.86 -16.02
CA THR A 80 -68.48 -3.91 -15.19
C THR A 80 -68.74 -4.72 -13.93
N ALA A 81 -67.91 -5.73 -13.68
CA ALA A 81 -67.92 -6.48 -12.43
C ALA A 81 -66.75 -6.05 -11.55
N VAL A 82 -66.97 -5.90 -10.25
CA VAL A 82 -65.92 -5.55 -9.28
C VAL A 82 -65.80 -6.68 -8.26
N LEU A 83 -64.60 -7.23 -8.13
CA LEU A 83 -64.22 -8.16 -7.08
C LEU A 83 -63.43 -7.39 -6.02
N ALA A 84 -63.93 -7.31 -4.80
CA ALA A 84 -63.15 -6.81 -3.69
C ALA A 84 -62.27 -7.91 -3.09
N TYR A 85 -61.10 -7.56 -2.58
CA TYR A 85 -60.22 -8.50 -1.88
C TYR A 85 -60.95 -9.25 -0.75
N VAL A 86 -61.77 -8.53 0.02
CA VAL A 86 -62.53 -9.07 1.16
C VAL A 86 -63.61 -10.08 0.77
N ASP A 87 -64.03 -10.05 -0.50
CA ASP A 87 -65.09 -10.91 -1.04
C ASP A 87 -64.52 -12.17 -1.72
N MET A 88 -63.19 -12.26 -1.87
CA MET A 88 -62.51 -13.44 -2.40
C MET A 88 -62.51 -14.58 -1.38
N ARG A 89 -63.16 -15.69 -1.73
CA ARG A 89 -63.21 -16.91 -0.90
C ARG A 89 -61.93 -17.73 -0.98
N SER A 90 -61.22 -17.68 -2.09
CA SER A 90 -59.96 -18.40 -2.31
C SER A 90 -58.77 -17.45 -2.50
N GLU A 91 -57.57 -18.02 -2.50
CA GLU A 91 -56.32 -17.30 -2.80
C GLU A 91 -56.17 -16.95 -4.29
N SER A 92 -56.92 -17.64 -5.15
CA SER A 92 -56.97 -17.42 -6.59
C SER A 92 -58.42 -17.54 -7.05
N VAL A 93 -58.91 -16.51 -7.74
CA VAL A 93 -60.29 -16.44 -8.25
C VAL A 93 -60.24 -16.14 -9.74
N THR A 94 -60.88 -16.97 -10.55
CA THR A 94 -61.10 -16.70 -11.97
C THR A 94 -62.48 -16.10 -12.16
N VAL A 95 -62.54 -14.90 -12.73
CA VAL A 95 -63.78 -14.22 -13.11
C VAL A 95 -64.04 -14.50 -14.59
N THR A 96 -65.22 -15.02 -14.90
CA THR A 96 -65.66 -15.33 -16.27
C THR A 96 -66.82 -14.42 -16.66
N ALA A 97 -66.64 -13.68 -17.74
CA ALA A 97 -67.67 -12.92 -18.42
C ALA A 97 -68.31 -13.81 -19.51
N LYS A 98 -69.64 -13.78 -19.62
CA LYS A 98 -70.41 -14.59 -20.57
C LYS A 98 -71.53 -13.78 -21.20
N ILE A 99 -71.69 -13.88 -22.52
CA ILE A 99 -72.86 -13.35 -23.23
C ILE A 99 -73.33 -14.36 -24.29
N THR A 100 -74.64 -14.45 -24.50
CA THR A 100 -75.23 -15.27 -25.56
C THR A 100 -75.83 -14.35 -26.62
N VAL A 101 -75.31 -14.43 -27.85
CA VAL A 101 -75.79 -13.63 -28.98
C VAL A 101 -76.13 -14.57 -30.12
N GLU A 102 -77.36 -14.50 -30.64
CA GLU A 102 -77.82 -15.35 -31.76
C GLU A 102 -77.61 -16.86 -31.52
N GLY A 103 -77.77 -17.31 -30.27
CA GLY A 103 -77.61 -18.72 -29.89
C GLY A 103 -76.16 -19.20 -29.73
N ARG A 104 -75.16 -18.31 -29.88
CA ARG A 104 -73.75 -18.61 -29.59
C ARG A 104 -73.29 -17.94 -28.30
N ILE A 105 -72.51 -18.68 -27.51
CA ILE A 105 -71.94 -18.20 -26.25
C ILE A 105 -70.53 -17.64 -26.52
N TYR A 106 -70.27 -16.44 -26.02
CA TYR A 106 -68.96 -15.83 -25.99
C TYR A 106 -68.52 -15.72 -24.53
N GLU A 107 -67.32 -16.19 -24.24
CA GLU A 107 -66.76 -16.24 -22.89
C GLU A 107 -65.33 -15.66 -22.88
N ALA A 108 -65.02 -14.90 -21.83
CA ALA A 108 -63.68 -14.38 -21.57
C ALA A 108 -63.43 -14.47 -20.06
N SER A 109 -62.22 -14.84 -19.66
CA SER A 109 -61.89 -15.07 -18.25
C SER A 109 -60.58 -14.41 -17.87
N GLU A 110 -60.49 -13.95 -16.63
CA GLU A 110 -59.29 -13.38 -16.02
C GLU A 110 -59.13 -13.90 -14.60
N THR A 111 -57.89 -14.19 -14.18
CA THR A 111 -57.59 -14.73 -12.85
C THR A 111 -56.91 -13.67 -11.99
N VAL A 112 -57.38 -13.52 -10.74
CA VAL A 112 -56.79 -12.65 -9.72
C VAL A 112 -56.29 -13.48 -8.56
N VAL A 113 -55.08 -13.19 -8.09
CA VAL A 113 -54.43 -13.91 -6.98
C VAL A 113 -54.10 -13.00 -5.81
N LYS A 114 -54.13 -13.57 -4.59
CA LYS A 114 -53.58 -12.96 -3.38
C LYS A 114 -52.08 -13.26 -3.32
N MET A 115 -51.27 -12.23 -3.06
CA MET A 115 -49.82 -12.34 -2.92
C MET A 115 -49.41 -11.83 -1.53
N TYR A 116 -48.80 -12.70 -0.74
CA TYR A 116 -48.29 -12.37 0.61
C TYR A 116 -46.79 -12.08 0.55
N ASP A 117 -46.34 -11.08 1.30
CA ASP A 117 -44.91 -10.88 1.53
C ASP A 117 -44.37 -11.99 2.43
N GLY A 118 -43.15 -12.47 2.16
CA GLY A 118 -42.46 -13.44 3.01
C GLY A 118 -42.02 -12.83 4.34
N THR A 119 -41.82 -13.67 5.37
CA THR A 119 -41.21 -13.23 6.62
C THR A 119 -39.78 -12.75 6.38
N ILE A 120 -39.39 -11.63 7.01
CA ILE A 120 -37.98 -11.23 7.07
C ILE A 120 -37.21 -12.36 7.75
N GLY A 121 -36.14 -12.84 7.12
CA GLY A 121 -35.27 -13.85 7.73
C GLY A 121 -34.52 -13.28 8.93
N GLU A 122 -34.13 -14.16 9.86
CA GLU A 122 -33.27 -13.77 10.99
C GLU A 122 -31.96 -13.16 10.49
N ASP A 123 -31.45 -12.17 11.24
CA ASP A 123 -30.13 -11.62 10.98
C ASP A 123 -29.04 -12.72 11.08
N GLY A 124 -28.02 -12.61 10.24
CA GLY A 124 -26.86 -13.49 10.32
C GLY A 124 -26.16 -13.35 11.68
N LYS A 125 -25.68 -14.48 12.22
CA LYS A 125 -24.89 -14.44 13.47
C LYS A 125 -23.63 -13.60 13.26
N PRO A 126 -23.29 -12.69 14.19
CA PRO A 126 -22.02 -11.97 14.14
C PRO A 126 -20.83 -12.94 14.12
N GLY A 127 -19.84 -12.65 13.29
CA GLY A 127 -18.63 -13.47 13.19
C GLY A 127 -17.70 -13.29 14.39
N ASN A 128 -16.84 -14.28 14.63
CA ASN A 128 -15.76 -14.17 15.61
C ASN A 128 -14.77 -13.07 15.18
N SER A 129 -14.23 -12.34 16.17
CA SER A 129 -13.30 -11.23 15.93
C SER A 129 -11.88 -11.61 16.36
N ARG A 130 -10.88 -11.23 15.53
CA ARG A 130 -9.46 -11.41 15.87
C ARG A 130 -9.04 -10.40 16.93
N ARG A 131 -8.25 -10.84 17.90
CA ARG A 131 -7.61 -10.01 18.94
C ARG A 131 -6.11 -10.27 18.99
N VAL A 132 -5.36 -9.30 19.50
CA VAL A 132 -3.92 -9.41 19.78
C VAL A 132 -3.66 -8.73 21.12
N CYS A 133 -2.76 -9.30 21.93
CA CYS A 133 -2.25 -8.65 23.13
C CYS A 133 -0.73 -8.78 23.21
N TYR A 134 -0.12 -7.91 24.02
CA TYR A 134 1.31 -7.72 24.14
C TYR A 134 1.76 -7.81 25.60
N SER A 135 2.93 -8.38 25.84
CA SER A 135 3.62 -8.32 27.12
C SER A 135 5.12 -8.18 26.87
N ASN A 136 5.75 -7.23 27.54
CA ASN A 136 7.22 -7.16 27.59
C ASN A 136 7.75 -8.15 28.62
N SER A 137 8.91 -8.75 28.41
CA SER A 137 9.57 -9.66 29.36
C SER A 137 11.08 -9.68 29.13
N SER A 138 11.89 -9.93 30.17
CA SER A 138 13.34 -10.10 30.01
C SER A 138 13.70 -11.48 29.42
N LEU A 139 12.71 -12.36 29.27
CA LEU A 139 12.89 -13.70 28.73
C LEU A 139 12.81 -13.69 27.20
N ILE A 140 13.76 -14.38 26.55
CA ILE A 140 13.77 -14.58 25.09
C ILE A 140 12.65 -15.54 24.65
N ALA A 141 12.15 -16.39 25.56
CA ALA A 141 11.04 -17.29 25.30
C ALA A 141 10.14 -17.39 26.54
N LEU A 142 8.83 -17.38 26.32
CA LEU A 142 7.82 -17.66 27.33
C LEU A 142 7.40 -19.15 27.26
N ALA A 143 6.73 -19.64 28.30
CA ALA A 143 6.23 -21.01 28.32
C ALA A 143 5.18 -21.23 27.22
N SER A 144 5.11 -22.44 26.67
CA SER A 144 4.05 -22.85 25.72
C SER A 144 2.83 -23.48 26.41
N SER A 145 2.91 -23.68 27.72
CA SER A 145 1.83 -24.23 28.54
C SER A 145 1.25 -23.15 29.47
N PRO A 146 -0.09 -23.02 29.59
CA PRO A 146 -1.10 -23.77 28.83
C PRO A 146 -1.12 -23.37 27.34
N ALA A 147 -1.48 -24.28 26.42
CA ALA A 147 -1.50 -23.97 24.99
C ALA A 147 -2.52 -22.87 24.64
N GLN A 148 -3.57 -22.74 25.47
CA GLN A 148 -4.60 -21.72 25.36
C GLN A 148 -4.99 -21.19 26.74
N ILE A 149 -5.43 -19.94 26.78
CA ILE A 149 -6.04 -19.31 27.96
C ILE A 149 -7.38 -18.71 27.52
N VAL A 150 -8.43 -18.95 28.30
CA VAL A 150 -9.77 -18.39 28.06
C VAL A 150 -10.01 -17.26 29.04
N THR A 151 -10.53 -16.14 28.56
CA THR A 151 -10.88 -14.97 29.37
C THR A 151 -12.26 -14.47 28.97
N GLU A 152 -12.99 -13.86 29.90
CA GLU A 152 -14.34 -13.35 29.67
C GLU A 152 -14.33 -11.93 29.08
N GLY A 153 -15.08 -11.73 28.01
CA GLY A 153 -15.26 -10.45 27.35
C GLY A 153 -14.24 -10.13 26.25
N GLU A 154 -14.50 -9.01 25.58
CA GLU A 154 -13.68 -8.48 24.48
C GLU A 154 -12.59 -7.51 24.93
N THR A 155 -12.58 -7.13 26.21
CA THR A 155 -11.59 -6.23 26.82
C THR A 155 -10.66 -6.93 27.79
N SER A 156 -10.86 -8.25 28.02
CA SER A 156 -9.99 -9.06 28.86
C SER A 156 -8.70 -9.43 28.15
N TYR A 157 -7.65 -9.67 28.94
CA TYR A 157 -6.35 -10.15 28.50
C TYR A 157 -5.92 -11.34 29.37
N PRO A 158 -4.95 -12.14 28.92
CA PRO A 158 -4.39 -13.22 29.74
C PRO A 158 -3.96 -12.71 31.13
N PRO A 159 -4.11 -13.52 32.19
CA PRO A 159 -3.81 -13.10 33.55
C PRO A 159 -2.34 -12.75 33.72
N LEU A 160 -2.02 -12.02 34.79
CA LEU A 160 -0.64 -11.70 35.16
C LEU A 160 0.20 -12.98 35.21
N ASN A 161 1.41 -12.91 34.64
CA ASN A 161 2.35 -14.03 34.58
C ASN A 161 1.84 -15.24 33.79
N ALA A 162 0.81 -15.07 32.94
CA ALA A 162 0.47 -16.06 31.93
C ALA A 162 1.71 -16.39 31.09
N TRP A 163 1.99 -17.69 30.95
CA TRP A 163 3.18 -18.23 30.27
C TRP A 163 4.53 -17.80 30.87
N GLY A 164 4.55 -17.36 32.14
CA GLY A 164 5.78 -16.93 32.79
C GLY A 164 6.28 -15.56 32.34
N SER A 165 5.40 -14.71 31.78
CA SER A 165 5.78 -13.38 31.28
C SER A 165 6.37 -12.46 32.35
N GLY A 166 5.98 -12.65 33.62
CA GLY A 166 6.30 -11.76 34.73
C GLY A 166 5.58 -10.40 34.71
N ASN A 167 4.95 -10.03 33.59
CA ASN A 167 4.30 -8.75 33.35
C ASN A 167 2.85 -8.92 32.86
N ALA A 168 2.09 -7.82 32.88
CA ALA A 168 0.71 -7.78 32.42
C ALA A 168 0.60 -7.84 30.88
N TRP A 169 -0.49 -8.44 30.41
CA TRP A 169 -0.86 -8.46 29.00
C TRP A 169 -1.81 -7.30 28.68
N GLU A 170 -1.54 -6.57 27.61
CA GLU A 170 -2.29 -5.36 27.24
C GLU A 170 -2.63 -5.35 25.74
N GLY A 171 -3.70 -4.66 25.36
CA GLY A 171 -4.12 -4.56 23.97
C GLY A 171 -3.30 -3.60 23.12
N SER A 172 -2.51 -2.74 23.75
CA SER A 172 -1.58 -1.84 23.07
C SER A 172 -0.14 -2.22 23.41
N PRO A 173 0.81 -2.12 22.47
CA PRO A 173 2.19 -2.42 22.75
C PRO A 173 2.79 -1.41 23.76
N GLN A 174 3.32 -1.90 24.89
CA GLN A 174 3.96 -1.04 25.90
C GLN A 174 5.38 -0.60 25.46
N GLU A 175 5.86 0.56 25.93
CA GLU A 175 7.24 0.99 25.69
C GLU A 175 8.26 -0.09 26.09
N LEU A 176 9.20 -0.38 25.20
CA LEU A 176 10.16 -1.46 25.40
C LEU A 176 11.40 -0.94 26.12
N ALA A 177 11.56 -1.32 27.39
CA ALA A 177 12.74 -0.98 28.18
C ALA A 177 13.99 -1.76 27.71
N LEU A 178 15.17 -1.25 28.07
CA LEU A 178 16.45 -1.90 27.79
C LEU A 178 16.47 -3.34 28.34
N GLY A 179 16.89 -4.29 27.49
CA GLY A 179 16.99 -5.70 27.88
C GLY A 179 15.67 -6.48 27.93
N MET A 180 14.57 -5.87 27.46
CA MET A 180 13.26 -6.53 27.36
C MET A 180 12.96 -6.97 25.92
N PHE A 181 12.14 -8.01 25.82
CA PHE A 181 11.61 -8.60 24.61
C PHE A 181 10.08 -8.43 24.59
N ARG A 182 9.52 -8.08 23.43
CA ARG A 182 8.06 -7.98 23.26
C ARG A 182 7.47 -9.31 22.79
N HIS A 183 6.58 -9.87 23.59
CA HIS A 183 5.82 -11.07 23.23
C HIS A 183 4.41 -10.68 22.81
N CYS A 184 3.87 -11.41 21.83
CA CYS A 184 2.50 -11.29 21.35
C CYS A 184 1.73 -12.57 21.62
N SER A 185 0.44 -12.46 21.89
CA SER A 185 -0.51 -13.58 21.85
C SER A 185 -1.69 -13.20 20.97
N ASP A 186 -2.04 -14.08 20.04
CA ASP A 186 -3.24 -13.94 19.20
C ASP A 186 -4.45 -14.55 19.93
N GLY A 187 -5.58 -13.83 19.87
CA GLY A 187 -6.85 -14.22 20.48
C GLY A 187 -7.99 -14.26 19.46
N ILE A 188 -9.00 -15.06 19.75
CA ILE A 188 -10.26 -15.08 19.01
C ILE A 188 -11.39 -14.80 20.01
N PHE A 189 -12.10 -13.69 19.81
CA PHE A 189 -13.29 -13.36 20.58
C PHE A 189 -14.52 -13.95 19.90
N ASP A 190 -15.26 -14.75 20.66
CA ASP A 190 -16.53 -15.34 20.27
C ASP A 190 -17.66 -14.54 20.93
N LEU A 191 -18.40 -13.77 20.12
CA LEU A 191 -19.49 -12.92 20.61
C LEU A 191 -20.63 -13.73 21.21
N VAL A 192 -20.86 -14.96 20.74
CA VAL A 192 -21.94 -15.83 21.22
C VAL A 192 -21.63 -16.36 22.61
N ARG A 193 -20.36 -16.70 22.85
CA ARG A 193 -19.90 -17.22 24.15
C ARG A 193 -19.44 -16.13 25.11
N GLY A 194 -19.20 -14.91 24.62
CA GLY A 194 -18.68 -13.81 25.42
C GLY A 194 -17.27 -14.06 25.95
N VAL A 195 -16.45 -14.86 25.26
CA VAL A 195 -15.09 -15.21 25.71
C VAL A 195 -14.07 -14.97 24.62
N THR A 196 -12.85 -14.62 25.04
CA THR A 196 -11.66 -14.59 24.19
C THR A 196 -10.78 -15.81 24.51
N VAL A 197 -10.45 -16.59 23.48
CA VAL A 197 -9.47 -17.69 23.56
C VAL A 197 -8.14 -17.18 23.03
N TRP A 198 -7.15 -17.10 23.90
CA TRP A 198 -5.78 -16.70 23.61
C TRP A 198 -4.89 -17.91 23.36
N SER A 199 -4.00 -17.83 22.39
CA SER A 199 -3.01 -18.87 22.08
C SER A 199 -1.69 -18.62 22.81
N ALA A 200 -0.87 -19.67 22.97
CA ALA A 200 0.47 -19.52 23.51
C ALA A 200 1.26 -18.42 22.77
N PRO A 201 2.03 -17.59 23.51
CA PRO A 201 2.64 -16.40 22.97
C PRO A 201 3.88 -16.71 22.13
N TYR A 202 4.22 -15.76 21.27
CA TYR A 202 5.44 -15.79 20.46
C TYR A 202 6.19 -14.47 20.57
N LEU A 203 7.51 -14.55 20.46
CA LEU A 203 8.36 -13.38 20.43
C LEU A 203 8.12 -12.61 19.12
N GLN A 204 7.81 -11.33 19.22
CA GLN A 204 7.64 -10.45 18.07
C GLN A 204 9.02 -10.09 17.50
N TRP A 205 9.55 -10.93 16.61
CA TRP A 205 10.76 -10.61 15.85
C TRP A 205 10.43 -9.77 14.61
N PHE A 206 11.21 -8.73 14.38
CA PHE A 206 11.27 -8.08 13.08
C PHE A 206 12.20 -8.91 12.17
N ARG A 207 11.63 -9.75 11.30
CA ARG A 207 12.37 -10.42 10.23
C ARG A 207 11.91 -9.84 8.90
N VAL A 208 12.83 -9.25 8.16
CA VAL A 208 12.57 -8.70 6.83
C VAL A 208 13.59 -9.27 5.86
N GLY A 209 13.15 -9.66 4.66
CA GLY A 209 14.05 -10.16 3.62
C GLY A 209 14.86 -9.03 2.99
N GLN A 210 14.15 -7.99 2.53
CA GLN A 210 14.74 -6.75 2.04
C GLN A 210 14.01 -5.57 2.68
N LEU A 211 14.78 -4.60 3.16
CA LEU A 211 14.26 -3.35 3.68
C LEU A 211 14.70 -2.24 2.72
N SER A 212 13.74 -1.50 2.15
CA SER A 212 14.04 -0.43 1.19
C SER A 212 14.58 0.83 1.86
N ALA A 213 14.23 1.09 3.13
CA ALA A 213 14.75 2.19 3.93
C ALA A 213 14.64 1.89 5.44
N ILE A 214 15.63 2.33 6.20
CA ILE A 214 15.63 2.32 7.67
C ILE A 214 16.36 3.54 8.21
N ALA A 215 15.80 4.19 9.23
CA ALA A 215 16.48 5.16 10.07
C ALA A 215 16.56 4.56 11.48
N ALA A 216 17.77 4.39 12.00
CA ALA A 216 17.99 3.78 13.31
C ALA A 216 19.29 4.29 13.94
N ASP A 217 19.26 4.51 15.25
CA ASP A 217 20.45 4.70 16.07
C ASP A 217 21.07 3.33 16.35
N ILE A 218 21.93 2.91 15.41
CA ILE A 218 22.57 1.60 15.44
C ILE A 218 23.83 1.65 16.31
N GLY A 219 23.93 0.72 17.27
CA GLY A 219 25.14 0.50 18.06
C GLY A 219 26.16 -0.35 17.29
N LYS A 220 26.60 -1.45 17.90
CA LYS A 220 27.48 -2.41 17.22
C LYS A 220 26.71 -3.18 16.14
N ILE A 221 27.22 -3.16 14.91
CA ILE A 221 26.70 -3.96 13.80
C ILE A 221 27.62 -5.16 13.57
N THR A 222 27.03 -6.35 13.50
CA THR A 222 27.67 -7.55 12.93
C THR A 222 27.03 -7.80 11.58
N ALA A 223 27.67 -7.34 10.50
CA ALA A 223 27.21 -7.51 9.12
C ALA A 223 28.24 -8.28 8.30
N GLY A 224 27.79 -8.85 7.18
CA GLY A 224 28.68 -9.21 6.08
C GLY A 224 29.13 -7.94 5.34
N ASP A 225 29.15 -8.00 4.02
CA ASP A 225 29.52 -6.85 3.21
C ASP A 225 28.44 -5.76 3.20
N ILE A 226 28.89 -4.50 3.22
CA ILE A 226 28.04 -3.32 3.04
C ILE A 226 28.31 -2.74 1.65
N TYR A 227 27.38 -2.94 0.71
CA TYR A 227 27.49 -2.46 -0.67
C TYR A 227 26.80 -1.10 -0.85
N SER A 228 27.36 -0.27 -1.74
CA SER A 228 26.78 1.03 -2.15
C SER A 228 26.48 1.99 -0.99
N ALA A 229 27.26 1.91 0.08
CA ALA A 229 27.09 2.79 1.24
C ALA A 229 27.73 4.16 1.05
N VAL A 230 27.08 5.15 1.65
CA VAL A 230 27.68 6.45 1.97
C VAL A 230 27.83 6.50 3.47
N LEU A 231 29.07 6.62 3.95
CA LEU A 231 29.38 6.82 5.36
C LEU A 231 29.88 8.25 5.53
N HIS A 232 29.24 9.00 6.41
CA HIS A 232 29.69 10.35 6.74
C HIS A 232 29.58 10.55 8.24
N GLY A 233 30.37 11.50 8.74
CA GLY A 233 30.34 11.83 10.15
C GLY A 233 30.95 13.19 10.41
N GLY A 234 30.44 13.85 11.44
CA GLY A 234 30.85 15.20 11.81
C GLY A 234 29.96 16.29 11.19
N PRO A 235 29.93 17.46 11.83
CA PRO A 235 28.96 18.52 11.52
C PRO A 235 29.20 19.20 10.15
N GLY A 236 30.39 19.04 9.56
CA GLY A 236 30.67 19.48 8.18
C GLY A 236 30.05 18.60 7.09
N TYR A 237 29.65 17.36 7.40
CA TYR A 237 29.16 16.37 6.43
C TYR A 237 27.80 15.81 6.85
N ALA A 238 26.85 16.70 7.18
CA ALA A 238 25.47 16.32 7.50
C ALA A 238 24.64 15.93 6.25
N HIS A 239 25.29 15.66 5.12
CA HIS A 239 24.69 15.34 3.84
C HIS A 239 25.35 14.12 3.20
N SER A 240 24.61 13.46 2.31
CA SER A 240 25.08 12.26 1.59
C SER A 240 25.74 12.57 0.24
N THR A 241 25.87 13.85 -0.14
CA THR A 241 26.52 14.26 -1.39
C THR A 241 28.02 14.36 -1.22
N TYR A 242 28.77 13.94 -2.26
CA TYR A 242 30.22 14.08 -2.32
C TYR A 242 30.60 15.53 -2.63
N GLU A 243 30.54 16.38 -1.61
CA GLU A 243 30.91 17.78 -1.69
C GLU A 243 31.65 18.18 -0.42
N TRP A 244 32.55 19.14 -0.55
CA TRP A 244 33.17 19.75 0.61
C TRP A 244 32.16 20.62 1.39
N PRO A 245 32.19 20.61 2.73
CA PRO A 245 31.42 21.54 3.53
C PRO A 245 31.63 22.98 3.06
N LYS A 246 30.52 23.70 2.86
CA LYS A 246 30.53 25.15 2.61
C LYS A 246 30.70 25.97 3.90
N ASN A 247 30.61 25.31 5.05
CA ASN A 247 30.91 25.87 6.37
C ASN A 247 32.39 25.62 6.73
N LEU A 248 32.83 26.06 7.91
CA LEU A 248 34.20 25.83 8.40
C LEU A 248 34.34 24.55 9.24
N GLN A 249 33.35 23.65 9.20
CA GLN A 249 33.33 22.45 10.01
C GLN A 249 33.98 21.29 9.27
N GLY A 250 34.52 20.34 10.03
CA GLY A 250 35.14 19.14 9.50
C GLY A 250 34.28 17.90 9.71
N GLY A 251 34.92 16.75 9.53
CA GLY A 251 34.30 15.45 9.57
C GLY A 251 34.89 14.58 8.48
N PHE A 252 34.10 13.62 8.00
CA PHE A 252 34.46 12.80 6.87
C PHE A 252 33.25 12.42 6.03
N HIS A 253 33.53 12.06 4.79
CA HIS A 253 32.60 11.44 3.86
C HIS A 253 33.32 10.33 3.11
N LEU A 254 32.68 9.19 2.96
CA LEU A 254 33.15 8.02 2.22
C LEU A 254 32.01 7.50 1.35
N SER A 255 32.25 7.37 0.05
CA SER A 255 31.27 6.90 -0.92
C SER A 255 31.94 6.31 -2.16
N ALA A 256 31.15 5.91 -3.16
CA ALA A 256 31.64 5.53 -4.48
C ALA A 256 32.46 6.63 -5.19
N LEU A 257 32.36 7.89 -4.75
CA LEU A 257 33.08 9.03 -5.33
C LEU A 257 34.42 9.36 -4.64
N GLY A 258 34.72 8.72 -3.50
CA GLY A 258 35.97 8.94 -2.76
C GLY A 258 35.79 9.11 -1.25
N PHE A 259 36.89 9.49 -0.60
CA PHE A 259 37.03 9.84 0.81
C PHE A 259 37.42 11.30 0.97
N LEU A 260 36.62 12.05 1.70
CA LEU A 260 36.92 13.41 2.14
C LEU A 260 37.06 13.37 3.66
N MET A 261 38.09 14.01 4.19
CA MET A 261 38.25 14.22 5.62
C MET A 261 38.78 15.64 5.86
N GLY A 262 38.25 16.29 6.89
CA GLY A 262 38.56 17.69 7.15
C GLY A 262 37.81 18.63 6.21
N ASN A 263 38.42 19.75 5.85
CA ASN A 263 37.76 20.79 5.06
C ASN A 263 38.79 21.68 4.32
N PRO A 264 38.72 21.82 2.99
CA PRO A 264 39.66 22.62 2.21
C PRO A 264 39.56 24.12 2.48
N LEU A 265 38.41 24.65 2.92
CA LEU A 265 38.28 26.03 3.41
C LEU A 265 39.15 26.28 4.65
N THR A 266 39.49 25.21 5.38
CA THR A 266 40.39 25.28 6.53
C THR A 266 41.86 24.99 6.18
N GLY A 267 42.15 24.64 4.91
CA GLY A 267 43.48 24.22 4.45
C GLY A 267 43.97 22.89 5.04
N ARG A 268 43.15 22.23 5.86
CA ARG A 268 43.45 20.96 6.52
C ARG A 268 42.44 19.94 6.07
N TYR A 269 42.86 19.15 5.11
CA TYR A 269 42.03 18.11 4.60
C TYR A 269 42.88 16.94 4.14
N PHE A 270 42.21 15.82 4.02
CA PHE A 270 42.71 14.64 3.38
C PHE A 270 41.61 14.22 2.41
N GLN A 271 41.91 14.28 1.12
CA GLN A 271 41.02 13.80 0.08
C GLN A 271 41.69 12.65 -0.63
N VAL A 272 40.88 11.65 -0.94
CA VAL A 272 41.16 10.57 -1.90
C VAL A 272 39.94 10.51 -2.81
N ASP A 273 40.03 10.98 -4.04
CA ASP A 273 38.88 10.93 -4.95
C ASP A 273 38.71 9.57 -5.66
N ALA A 274 37.62 9.41 -6.41
CA ALA A 274 37.35 8.21 -7.22
C ALA A 274 38.43 7.92 -8.28
N SER A 275 39.24 8.93 -8.64
CA SER A 275 40.39 8.78 -9.52
C SER A 275 41.65 8.33 -8.77
N GLY A 276 41.63 8.38 -7.44
CA GLY A 276 42.69 7.91 -6.54
C GLY A 276 43.71 8.97 -6.13
N ASP A 277 43.52 10.23 -6.50
CA ASP A 277 44.46 11.31 -6.16
C ASP A 277 44.38 11.67 -4.67
N VAL A 278 45.55 11.80 -4.03
CA VAL A 278 45.65 12.15 -2.61
C VAL A 278 46.02 13.61 -2.45
N TYR A 279 45.10 14.36 -1.86
CA TYR A 279 45.33 15.73 -1.47
C TYR A 279 45.36 15.80 0.04
N ALA A 280 46.58 15.84 0.54
CA ALA A 280 46.88 16.03 1.95
C ALA A 280 47.81 17.24 2.04
N PRO A 281 47.28 18.48 1.98
CA PRO A 281 48.12 19.66 1.95
C PRO A 281 49.19 19.64 3.03
N GLY A 282 50.44 19.63 2.54
CA GLY A 282 51.64 19.79 3.35
C GLY A 282 52.10 18.58 4.15
N LEU A 283 51.56 17.36 4.01
CA LEU A 283 51.87 16.39 5.06
C LEU A 283 51.62 14.89 4.84
N SER A 284 52.60 14.13 5.33
CA SER A 284 52.56 12.71 5.72
C SER A 284 53.19 12.54 7.11
N ILE A 285 52.65 11.64 7.91
CA ILE A 285 53.15 11.22 9.22
C ILE A 285 52.87 9.73 9.40
N ALA A 286 53.92 8.93 9.62
CA ALA A 286 53.83 7.49 9.74
C ALA A 286 54.93 6.95 10.64
N ASN A 287 54.61 6.03 11.55
CA ASN A 287 55.59 5.25 12.31
C ASN A 287 56.65 6.12 13.02
N GLY A 288 56.25 7.33 13.39
CA GLY A 288 57.10 8.36 14.00
C GLY A 288 57.85 9.29 13.03
N SER A 289 57.75 9.14 11.71
CA SER A 289 58.43 9.95 10.70
C SER A 289 57.45 10.67 9.78
N ALA A 290 57.78 11.91 9.44
CA ALA A 290 56.91 12.79 8.68
C ALA A 290 57.58 13.24 7.40
N ILE A 291 56.80 13.31 6.32
CA ILE A 291 57.30 13.68 5.01
C ILE A 291 56.34 14.61 4.31
N PHE A 292 56.93 15.64 3.71
CA PHE A 292 56.24 16.73 3.08
C PHE A 292 56.19 16.50 1.58
N SER A 293 55.16 17.06 0.95
CA SER A 293 55.03 16.93 -0.50
C SER A 293 54.61 18.20 -1.21
N GLY A 294 54.05 19.20 -0.52
CA GLY A 294 54.27 20.56 -1.03
C GLY A 294 55.77 20.70 -1.20
N ASN A 295 56.23 20.97 -2.43
CA ASN A 295 57.62 20.87 -2.86
C ASN A 295 58.50 20.28 -1.77
N LEU A 296 58.75 18.97 -1.82
CA LEU A 296 60.12 18.64 -1.47
C LEU A 296 61.08 19.12 -2.56
N ALA A 297 60.56 19.60 -3.68
CA ALA A 297 61.18 20.64 -4.50
C ALA A 297 61.32 22.00 -3.75
N ALA A 298 61.87 22.01 -2.55
CA ALA A 298 62.35 23.24 -1.96
C ALA A 298 63.53 23.80 -2.80
N ALA A 299 64.05 24.98 -2.49
CA ALA A 299 65.39 25.32 -2.97
C ALA A 299 66.53 24.45 -2.31
N THR A 300 66.33 23.72 -1.16
CA THR A 300 67.29 22.83 -0.38
C THR A 300 66.64 21.88 0.72
N GLY A 301 67.35 20.89 1.37
CA GLY A 301 66.89 20.00 2.49
C GLY A 301 68.00 19.34 3.40
N THR A 302 67.71 18.87 4.66
CA THR A 302 68.67 18.26 5.66
C THR A 302 68.24 16.86 6.14
N PHE A 303 69.19 15.93 6.28
CA PHE A 303 68.93 14.51 6.47
C PHE A 303 69.86 13.93 7.55
N ALA A 304 69.30 13.18 8.49
CA ALA A 304 70.03 12.44 9.53
C ALA A 304 70.05 10.95 9.17
N GLY A 305 71.20 10.30 9.36
CA GLY A 305 71.52 9.06 8.66
C GLY A 305 72.36 9.34 7.41
N GLU A 306 72.51 8.36 6.53
CA GLU A 306 73.21 8.55 5.27
C GLU A 306 72.38 9.44 4.34
N LEU A 307 72.92 10.60 3.94
CA LEU A 307 72.37 11.40 2.85
C LEU A 307 72.75 10.73 1.52
N GLN A 308 72.09 9.63 1.19
CA GLN A 308 72.29 8.95 -0.08
C GLN A 308 71.60 9.72 -1.21
N ALA A 309 72.38 10.00 -2.26
CA ALA A 309 71.91 10.53 -3.53
C ALA A 309 71.15 11.88 -3.45
N ALA A 310 71.38 12.71 -2.43
CA ALA A 310 71.05 14.13 -2.59
C ALA A 310 71.77 14.68 -3.82
N THR A 311 71.00 15.14 -4.78
CA THR A 311 71.48 15.71 -6.03
C THR A 311 70.73 17.00 -6.29
N GLY A 312 71.48 17.95 -6.80
CA GLY A 312 71.12 19.35 -6.90
C GLY A 312 72.40 20.14 -7.03
N THR A 313 72.31 21.41 -7.33
CA THR A 313 73.48 22.29 -7.30
C THR A 313 73.85 22.56 -5.83
N ILE A 314 75.10 22.28 -5.46
CA ILE A 314 75.60 22.43 -4.08
C ILE A 314 76.79 23.40 -4.09
N GLY A 315 76.72 24.51 -3.35
CA GLY A 315 77.74 25.57 -3.42
C GLY A 315 79.05 25.31 -2.65
N LEU A 316 79.05 24.46 -1.60
CA LEU A 316 80.22 24.16 -0.76
C LEU A 316 80.05 22.81 0.00
N LEU A 317 81.10 21.97 0.06
CA LEU A 317 81.16 20.68 0.80
C LEU A 317 82.40 20.63 1.74
N ARG A 318 82.29 20.20 3.02
CA ARG A 318 83.40 20.05 4.00
C ARG A 318 83.25 18.79 4.89
N SER A 319 84.34 18.08 5.22
CA SER A 319 84.37 16.93 6.17
C SER A 319 84.90 17.32 7.59
N LYS A 320 84.84 16.39 8.57
CA LYS A 320 84.97 16.62 10.04
C LYS A 320 86.23 17.40 10.49
N ALA A 321 86.07 18.17 11.59
CA ALA A 321 86.85 19.33 12.01
C ALA A 321 88.36 19.18 12.37
N THR A 322 88.88 17.97 12.56
CA THR A 322 90.31 17.78 12.86
C THR A 322 90.86 16.62 12.04
N GLY A 323 91.90 16.89 11.24
CA GLY A 323 92.52 15.93 10.33
C GLY A 323 92.46 16.38 8.87
N LYS A 324 92.57 15.43 7.94
CA LYS A 324 92.63 15.68 6.50
C LYS A 324 91.29 16.22 5.97
N ARG A 325 91.30 17.26 5.13
CA ARG A 325 90.09 17.86 4.52
C ARG A 325 90.22 18.05 2.99
N ALA A 326 89.07 18.04 2.29
CA ALA A 326 88.94 18.35 0.86
C ALA A 326 87.87 19.45 0.61
N GLU A 327 88.15 20.39 -0.29
CA GLU A 327 87.28 21.52 -0.67
C GLU A 327 87.08 21.57 -2.20
N PHE A 328 85.85 21.86 -2.66
CA PHE A 328 85.45 21.98 -4.08
C PHE A 328 84.78 23.35 -4.32
N ASP A 329 85.31 24.18 -5.22
CA ASP A 329 84.78 25.51 -5.58
C ASP A 329 84.89 25.84 -7.10
N SER A 330 84.55 27.08 -7.50
CA SER A 330 84.57 27.52 -8.91
C SER A 330 85.95 27.57 -9.56
N ASN A 331 87.03 27.57 -8.78
CA ASN A 331 88.41 27.64 -9.25
C ASN A 331 89.09 26.26 -9.24
N GLY A 332 88.56 25.25 -8.52
CA GLY A 332 88.99 23.84 -8.62
C GLY A 332 88.91 23.02 -7.32
N LEU A 333 89.75 21.99 -7.21
CA LEU A 333 89.84 21.06 -6.07
C LEU A 333 91.06 21.34 -5.17
N ARG A 334 90.91 21.35 -3.83
CA ARG A 334 92.01 21.52 -2.85
C ARG A 334 91.98 20.47 -1.72
N ALA A 335 93.15 20.01 -1.27
CA ALA A 335 93.29 19.05 -0.16
C ALA A 335 94.38 19.47 0.88
N TYR A 336 94.11 19.29 2.18
CA TYR A 336 94.97 19.70 3.31
C TYR A 336 95.31 18.53 4.28
N GLY A 337 96.49 18.58 4.90
CA GLY A 337 97.05 17.61 5.86
C GLY A 337 97.19 18.16 7.30
N PRO A 338 97.83 17.41 8.23
CA PRO A 338 97.87 17.76 9.64
C PRO A 338 98.76 18.98 9.92
N ASN A 339 98.32 19.84 10.85
CA ASN A 339 98.82 21.19 11.03
C ASN A 339 99.84 21.25 12.18
N SER A 340 101.14 21.14 11.87
CA SER A 340 102.23 21.37 12.84
C SER A 340 103.39 22.08 12.15
N ASP A 341 103.62 23.35 12.54
CA ASP A 341 104.78 24.22 12.25
C ASP A 341 105.06 24.66 10.79
N ASN A 342 104.12 24.46 9.85
CA ASN A 342 104.25 24.99 8.49
C ASN A 342 103.58 26.38 8.35
N PRO A 343 104.30 27.46 7.95
CA PRO A 343 103.74 28.80 7.77
C PRO A 343 102.62 28.88 6.71
N MET A 344 102.34 27.81 5.97
CA MET A 344 101.25 27.70 4.98
C MET A 344 100.03 26.89 5.44
N GLY A 345 99.97 26.47 6.71
CA GLY A 345 98.74 25.93 7.31
C GLY A 345 98.24 24.59 6.75
N GLY A 346 99.11 23.78 6.13
CA GLY A 346 98.87 22.36 5.84
C GLY A 346 98.33 21.97 4.45
N LEU A 347 98.38 22.82 3.41
CA LEU A 347 97.93 22.47 2.04
C LEU A 347 98.84 21.43 1.34
N VAL A 348 98.25 20.45 0.63
CA VAL A 348 99.00 19.29 0.07
C VAL A 348 98.82 19.09 -1.44
N ALA A 349 97.66 19.41 -2.04
CA ALA A 349 97.43 19.26 -3.49
C ALA A 349 96.35 20.21 -4.05
N ARG A 350 96.46 20.59 -5.34
CA ARG A 350 95.53 21.46 -6.09
C ARG A 350 95.47 21.10 -7.58
N VAL A 351 94.27 21.07 -8.18
CA VAL A 351 94.01 20.73 -9.60
C VAL A 351 92.96 21.70 -10.17
N GLY A 352 93.27 22.40 -11.29
CA GLY A 352 92.42 23.44 -11.92
C GLY A 352 93.21 24.56 -12.63
N VAL A 353 92.54 25.63 -13.09
CA VAL A 353 93.16 26.87 -13.62
C VAL A 353 93.22 27.90 -12.49
N TRP A 354 94.38 28.50 -12.22
CA TRP A 354 94.67 29.26 -10.99
C TRP A 354 95.21 30.65 -11.22
#